data_AF-A0A1E7F3V7-F1
#
_entry.id   AF-A0A1E7F3V7-F1
#
_cell.length_a   1.000
_cell.length_b   1.000
_cell.length_c   1.000
_cell.angle_alpha   90.00
_cell.angle_beta   90.00
_cell.angle_gamma   90.00
#
_symmetry.space_group_name_H-M   'P 1'
#
loop_
_entity.id
_entity.type
_entity.pdbx_description
1 polymer ?
#
loop_
_entity_poly.entity_id
_entity_poly.type
_entity_poly.pdbx_seq_one_letter_code
_entity_poly.pdbx_strand_id
1 'polypeptide(L)'
;MSKIIVFCVVLSAFLLSKQFIPASDAIFIVAYPAYIYLANAICFNSNELALSQKNDEGKGGATVDPLGHGQFRGKVAFTRYMIGFQVLTVLFPLSLVAFAPLEISGGAISPLVLLLAQIATEHLTKYFHDVPRFLTPVGFNVYRLKSLWHWVETAYLLVPSNHPWYYVGVTLSGINLVMWSYNLFVFLLLRTLPIYFDKVYTPPVEMAYTLVPIPKSHQN
;
A
#
# COMPACT_ATOMS: atom_id res chain seq x y z
N MET A 1 -1.59 15.92 -15.80
CA MET A 1 -1.55 14.60 -15.11
C MET A 1 -0.16 14.43 -14.51
N SER A 2 -0.06 14.01 -13.24
CA SER A 2 1.25 13.83 -12.58
C SER A 2 2.09 12.76 -13.30
N LYS A 3 3.40 12.99 -13.45
CA LYS A 3 4.34 12.04 -14.09
C LYS A 3 4.25 10.64 -13.45
N ILE A 4 4.02 10.58 -12.13
CA ILE A 4 3.86 9.33 -11.38
C ILE A 4 2.62 8.56 -11.85
N ILE A 5 1.48 9.24 -11.99
CA ILE A 5 0.24 8.59 -12.42
C ILE A 5 0.40 8.06 -13.86
N VAL A 6 0.98 8.86 -14.75
CA VAL A 6 1.25 8.43 -16.13
C VAL A 6 2.14 7.19 -16.16
N PHE A 7 3.21 7.18 -15.36
CA PHE A 7 4.08 6.00 -15.21
C PHE A 7 3.32 4.77 -14.70
N CYS A 8 2.51 4.91 -13.65
CA CYS A 8 1.70 3.81 -13.12
C CYS A 8 0.73 3.25 -14.17
N VAL A 9 0.07 4.11 -14.94
CA VAL A 9 -0.86 3.70 -16.01
C VAL A 9 -0.13 2.96 -17.13
N VAL A 10 0.97 3.52 -17.63
CA VAL A 10 1.75 2.92 -18.72
C VAL A 10 2.32 1.56 -18.30
N LEU A 11 2.89 1.47 -17.10
CA LEU A 11 3.44 0.21 -16.60
C LEU A 11 2.35 -0.82 -16.32
N SER A 12 1.19 -0.40 -15.81
CA SER A 12 0.04 -1.31 -15.63
C SER A 12 -0.47 -1.84 -16.97
N ALA A 13 -0.55 -0.99 -17.99
CA ALA A 13 -0.93 -1.41 -19.34
C ALA A 13 0.07 -2.41 -19.93
N PHE A 14 1.37 -2.20 -19.72
CA PHE A 14 2.40 -3.18 -20.10
C PHE A 14 2.20 -4.53 -19.40
N LEU A 15 1.98 -4.54 -18.08
CA LEU A 15 1.75 -5.78 -17.34
C LEU A 15 0.48 -6.50 -17.81
N LEU A 16 -0.61 -5.76 -18.01
CA LEU A 16 -1.89 -6.30 -18.48
C LEU A 16 -1.85 -6.79 -19.93
N SER A 17 -0.92 -6.29 -20.75
CA SER A 17 -0.67 -6.83 -22.09
C SER A 17 -0.10 -8.25 -22.08
N LYS A 18 0.48 -8.68 -20.95
CA LYS A 18 1.06 -10.03 -20.78
C LYS A 18 0.03 -11.03 -20.25
N GLN A 19 -0.80 -10.62 -19.29
CA GLN A 19 -1.83 -11.46 -18.71
C GLN A 19 -2.95 -10.63 -18.08
N PHE A 20 -4.18 -11.14 -18.17
CA PHE A 20 -5.30 -10.58 -17.44
C PHE A 20 -5.17 -10.80 -15.94
N ILE A 21 -5.51 -9.77 -15.16
CA ILE A 21 -5.71 -9.90 -13.72
C ILE A 21 -7.12 -10.45 -13.42
N PRO A 22 -7.30 -11.13 -12.28
CA PRO A 22 -8.63 -11.50 -11.79
C PRO A 22 -9.59 -10.30 -11.76
N ALA A 23 -10.86 -10.53 -12.10
CA ALA A 23 -11.89 -9.49 -12.06
C ALA A 23 -12.03 -8.87 -10.65
N SER A 24 -11.80 -9.67 -9.60
CA SER A 24 -11.79 -9.18 -8.21
C SER A 24 -10.77 -8.07 -7.99
N ASP A 25 -9.59 -8.17 -8.63
CA ASP A 25 -8.50 -7.22 -8.46
C ASP A 25 -8.83 -5.92 -9.20
N ALA A 26 -9.37 -6.04 -10.41
CA ALA A 26 -9.84 -4.90 -11.19
C ALA A 26 -10.95 -4.13 -10.45
N ILE A 27 -11.92 -4.86 -9.87
CA ILE A 27 -12.98 -4.28 -9.04
C ILE A 27 -12.36 -3.60 -7.82
N PHE A 28 -11.42 -4.24 -7.13
CA PHE A 28 -10.79 -3.67 -5.94
C PHE A 28 -10.03 -2.37 -6.23
N ILE A 29 -9.27 -2.33 -7.33
CA ILE A 29 -8.49 -1.15 -7.76
C ILE A 29 -9.37 0.08 -8.01
N VAL A 30 -10.64 -0.12 -8.37
CA VAL A 30 -11.60 0.97 -8.59
C VAL A 30 -12.43 1.25 -7.33
N ALA A 31 -13.00 0.20 -6.74
CA ALA A 31 -13.93 0.31 -5.63
C ALA A 31 -13.26 0.79 -4.34
N TYR A 32 -12.02 0.37 -4.07
CA TYR A 32 -11.33 0.75 -2.84
C TYR A 32 -10.94 2.24 -2.82
N PRO A 33 -10.32 2.81 -3.87
CA PRO A 33 -10.14 4.26 -3.95
C PRO A 33 -11.47 5.01 -3.87
N ALA A 34 -12.51 4.60 -4.61
CA ALA A 34 -13.83 5.23 -4.52
C ALA A 34 -14.39 5.24 -3.08
N TYR A 35 -14.22 4.14 -2.35
CA TYR A 35 -14.56 4.05 -0.93
C TYR A 35 -13.77 5.05 -0.08
N ILE A 36 -12.45 5.17 -0.28
CA ILE A 36 -11.59 6.12 0.45
C ILE A 36 -12.01 7.57 0.18
N TYR A 37 -12.35 7.89 -1.08
CA TYR A 37 -12.90 9.20 -1.47
C TYR A 37 -14.22 9.50 -0.75
N LEU A 38 -15.14 8.53 -0.76
CA LEU A 38 -16.44 8.67 -0.10
C LEU A 38 -16.28 8.81 1.42
N ALA A 39 -15.40 8.02 2.04
CA ALA A 39 -15.10 8.12 3.46
C ALA A 39 -14.52 9.49 3.83
N ASN A 40 -13.61 10.04 3.02
CA ASN A 40 -13.09 11.39 3.22
C ASN A 40 -14.18 12.46 3.11
N ALA A 41 -15.06 12.34 2.11
CA ALA A 41 -16.15 13.29 1.90
C ALA A 41 -17.19 13.24 3.03
N ILE A 42 -17.66 12.04 3.41
CA ILE A 42 -18.74 11.85 4.38
C ILE A 42 -18.24 12.03 5.81
N CYS A 43 -17.13 11.39 6.19
CA CYS A 43 -16.72 11.35 7.60
C CYS A 43 -15.86 12.56 8.00
N PHE A 44 -15.10 13.09 7.05
CA PHE A 44 -14.10 14.13 7.30
C PHE A 44 -14.43 15.45 6.61
N ASN A 45 -15.66 15.62 6.09
CA ASN A 45 -16.15 16.83 5.41
C ASN A 45 -15.25 17.33 4.26
N SER A 46 -14.51 16.41 3.61
CA SER A 46 -13.44 16.77 2.66
C SER A 46 -12.40 17.74 3.24
N ASN A 47 -12.24 17.81 4.57
CA ASN A 47 -11.30 18.71 5.22
C ASN A 47 -9.89 18.44 4.71
N GLU A 48 -9.33 19.41 4.01
CA GLU A 48 -7.92 19.41 3.64
C GLU A 48 -7.09 19.68 4.91
N LEU A 49 -6.33 18.67 5.34
CA LEU A 49 -5.11 18.80 6.13
C LEU A 49 -5.10 19.88 7.26
N ALA A 50 -5.88 19.69 8.32
CA ALA A 50 -5.66 20.38 9.60
C ALA A 50 -4.26 20.10 10.21
N LEU A 51 -3.56 19.07 9.69
CA LEU A 51 -2.26 18.60 10.15
C LEU A 51 -1.06 19.04 9.31
N SER A 52 -1.22 19.23 7.99
CA SER A 52 -0.12 19.73 7.15
C SER A 52 0.11 21.22 7.36
N GLN A 53 -0.96 22.00 7.59
CA GLN A 53 -0.85 23.45 7.73
C GLN A 53 -0.22 23.88 9.05
N LYS A 54 -0.49 23.18 10.16
CA LYS A 54 -0.06 23.62 11.50
C LYS A 54 1.44 23.45 11.77
N ASN A 55 2.15 22.66 10.97
CA ASN A 55 3.61 22.50 11.08
C ASN A 55 4.41 23.49 10.21
N ASP A 56 3.78 24.12 9.21
CA ASP A 56 4.46 25.06 8.31
C ASP A 56 4.57 26.49 8.87
N GLU A 57 3.80 26.86 9.90
CA GLU A 57 3.81 28.22 10.45
C GLU A 57 4.99 28.53 11.41
N GLY A 58 5.81 27.54 11.80
CA GLY A 58 6.84 27.75 12.83
C GLY A 58 8.23 27.19 12.56
N LYS A 59 8.40 26.25 11.63
CA LYS A 59 9.71 25.63 11.31
C LYS A 59 9.73 25.32 9.82
N GLY A 60 10.68 25.94 9.11
CA GLY A 60 10.73 25.96 7.65
C GLY A 60 10.40 24.63 6.96
N GLY A 61 9.41 24.69 6.07
CA GLY A 61 9.17 23.76 4.98
C GLY A 61 9.10 22.30 5.39
N ALA A 62 7.98 21.88 5.98
CA ALA A 62 7.63 20.48 6.03
C ALA A 62 7.24 20.05 4.61
N THR A 63 8.23 19.68 3.79
CA THR A 63 8.01 18.80 2.65
C THR A 63 7.14 17.65 3.12
N VAL A 64 5.90 17.61 2.63
CA VAL A 64 4.85 16.61 2.91
C VAL A 64 5.48 15.22 3.01
N ASP A 65 5.82 14.80 4.23
CA ASP A 65 6.53 13.54 4.45
C ASP A 65 5.50 12.42 4.24
N PRO A 66 5.71 11.50 3.29
CA PRO A 66 4.76 10.45 2.99
C PRO A 66 4.69 9.51 4.21
N LEU A 67 3.61 9.62 4.98
CA LEU A 67 3.23 8.74 6.09
C LEU A 67 4.23 8.65 7.26
N GLY A 68 5.17 9.59 7.37
CA GLY A 68 6.32 9.49 8.27
C GLY A 68 6.46 10.63 9.28
N HIS A 69 5.42 10.92 10.07
CA HIS A 69 5.54 11.92 11.16
C HIS A 69 6.51 11.48 12.28
N GLY A 70 6.99 10.23 12.27
CA GLY A 70 8.01 9.74 13.19
C GLY A 70 9.41 9.85 12.61
N GLN A 71 10.31 10.57 13.28
CA GLN A 71 11.75 10.43 13.02
C GLN A 71 12.15 8.96 13.22
N PHE A 72 12.38 8.24 12.12
CA PHE A 72 12.94 6.89 12.20
C PHE A 72 14.29 6.97 12.93
N ARG A 73 14.35 6.46 14.19
CA ARG A 73 15.62 6.21 14.87
C ARG A 73 16.45 5.31 13.94
N GLY A 74 17.50 5.88 13.34
CA GLY A 74 18.32 5.22 12.31
C GLY A 74 17.85 5.44 10.87
N LYS A 75 17.80 6.70 10.41
CA LYS A 75 17.50 7.09 9.00
C LYS A 75 18.25 6.24 7.97
N VAL A 76 19.52 5.92 8.24
CA VAL A 76 20.36 5.08 7.35
C VAL A 76 19.84 3.64 7.27
N ALA A 77 19.50 3.02 8.41
CA ALA A 77 18.98 1.65 8.44
C ALA A 77 17.62 1.55 7.73
N PHE A 78 16.74 2.52 7.97
CA PHE A 78 15.45 2.60 7.27
C PHE A 78 15.61 2.80 5.76
N THR A 79 16.51 3.69 5.33
CA THR A 79 16.79 3.91 3.90
C THR A 79 17.30 2.64 3.23
N ARG A 80 18.24 1.92 3.87
CA ARG A 80 18.74 0.64 3.38
C ARG A 80 17.63 -0.41 3.29
N TYR A 81 16.76 -0.48 4.30
CA TYR A 81 15.59 -1.35 4.28
C TYR A 81 14.67 -1.02 3.09
N MET A 82 14.32 0.26 2.88
CA MET A 82 13.42 0.68 1.80
C MET A 82 14.00 0.38 0.42
N ILE A 83 15.31 0.60 0.23
CA ILE A 83 15.99 0.25 -1.02
C ILE A 83 15.94 -1.27 -1.23
N GLY A 84 16.31 -2.06 -0.22
CA GLY A 84 16.25 -3.53 -0.30
C GLY A 84 14.83 -4.04 -0.57
N PHE A 85 13.84 -3.45 0.08
CA PHE A 85 12.42 -3.74 -0.13
C PHE A 85 12.03 -3.48 -1.59
N GLN A 86 12.35 -2.32 -2.15
CA GLN A 86 12.03 -1.99 -3.54
C GLN A 86 12.73 -2.93 -4.54
N VAL A 87 14.00 -3.26 -4.31
CA VAL A 87 14.73 -4.19 -5.17
C VAL A 87 14.07 -5.57 -5.17
N LEU A 88 13.82 -6.14 -4.00
CA LEU A 88 13.30 -7.51 -3.85
C LEU A 88 11.81 -7.64 -4.21
N THR A 89 11.01 -6.61 -3.94
CA THR A 89 9.54 -6.68 -4.08
C THR A 89 9.00 -6.00 -5.33
N VAL A 90 9.82 -5.22 -6.04
CA VAL A 90 9.40 -4.50 -7.25
C VAL A 90 10.31 -4.85 -8.43
N LEU A 91 11.62 -4.58 -8.32
CA LEU A 91 12.53 -4.76 -9.46
C LEU A 91 12.69 -6.24 -9.85
N PHE A 92 12.83 -7.14 -8.87
CA PHE A 92 12.94 -8.57 -9.16
C PHE A 92 11.65 -9.16 -9.75
N PRO A 93 10.44 -8.89 -9.21
CA PRO A 93 9.20 -9.31 -9.85
C PRO A 93 9.00 -8.72 -11.26
N LEU A 94 9.36 -7.45 -11.49
CA LEU A 94 9.33 -6.86 -12.84
C LEU A 94 10.29 -7.58 -13.80
N SER A 95 11.49 -7.92 -13.33
CA SER A 95 12.46 -8.69 -14.11
C SER A 95 11.92 -10.08 -14.42
N LEU A 96 11.25 -10.73 -13.47
CA LEU A 96 10.58 -12.01 -13.69
C LEU A 96 9.53 -11.88 -14.81
N VAL A 97 8.69 -10.83 -14.79
CA VAL A 97 7.70 -10.57 -15.86
C VAL A 97 8.33 -10.28 -17.21
N ALA A 98 9.51 -9.67 -17.24
CA ALA A 98 10.20 -9.36 -18.49
C ALA A 98 10.86 -10.60 -19.13
N PHE A 99 11.38 -11.53 -18.33
CA PHE A 99 12.30 -12.57 -18.82
C PHE A 99 11.83 -14.02 -18.60
N ALA A 100 10.97 -14.28 -17.63
CA ALA A 100 10.54 -15.64 -17.31
C ALA A 100 9.33 -16.07 -18.17
N PRO A 101 9.14 -17.39 -18.37
CA PRO A 101 7.93 -17.94 -18.99
C PRO A 101 6.64 -17.45 -18.33
N LEU A 102 5.56 -17.37 -19.12
CA LEU A 102 4.29 -16.78 -18.67
C LEU A 102 3.67 -17.58 -17.51
N GLU A 103 3.87 -18.90 -17.48
CA GLU A 103 3.34 -19.76 -16.42
C GLU A 103 3.88 -19.39 -15.03
N ILE A 104 5.04 -18.74 -14.99
CA ILE A 104 5.77 -18.40 -13.77
C ILE A 104 5.62 -16.91 -13.45
N SER A 105 5.84 -16.07 -14.46
CA SER A 105 5.74 -14.62 -14.33
C SER A 105 4.31 -14.13 -14.11
N GLY A 106 3.32 -14.89 -14.57
CA GLY A 106 1.92 -14.56 -14.47
C GLY A 106 1.44 -14.24 -13.05
N GLY A 107 1.89 -15.02 -12.07
CA GLY A 107 1.54 -14.79 -10.67
C GLY A 107 2.08 -13.47 -10.10
N ALA A 108 3.13 -12.89 -10.70
CA ALA A 108 3.70 -11.62 -10.25
C ALA A 108 2.93 -10.39 -10.76
N ILE A 109 2.07 -10.55 -11.79
CA ILE A 109 1.39 -9.43 -12.45
C ILE A 109 0.36 -8.77 -11.55
N SER A 110 -0.56 -9.54 -10.96
CA SER A 110 -1.59 -9.02 -10.05
C SER A 110 -1.01 -8.19 -8.88
N PRO A 111 -0.05 -8.70 -8.08
CA PRO A 111 0.47 -7.94 -6.95
C PRO A 111 1.22 -6.66 -7.38
N LEU A 112 1.86 -6.66 -8.56
CA LEU A 112 2.49 -5.48 -9.15
C LEU A 112 1.46 -4.44 -9.62
N VAL A 113 0.37 -4.85 -10.27
CA VAL A 113 -0.70 -3.94 -10.67
C VAL A 113 -1.38 -3.33 -9.44
N LEU A 114 -1.64 -4.13 -8.40
CA LEU A 114 -2.14 -3.64 -7.11
C LEU A 114 -1.17 -2.65 -6.44
N LEU A 115 0.14 -2.80 -6.62
CA LEU A 115 1.14 -1.82 -6.16
C LEU A 115 1.06 -0.50 -6.93
N LEU A 116 0.94 -0.55 -8.26
CA LEU A 116 0.83 0.66 -9.08
C LEU A 116 -0.48 1.41 -8.80
N ALA A 117 -1.57 0.68 -8.58
CA ALA A 117 -2.83 1.23 -8.13
C ALA A 117 -2.72 1.90 -6.75
N GLN A 118 -2.01 1.27 -5.81
CA GLN A 118 -1.73 1.88 -4.51
C GLN A 118 -0.97 3.20 -4.66
N ILE A 119 0.14 3.20 -5.42
CA ILE A 119 0.96 4.40 -5.66
C ILE A 119 0.14 5.53 -6.29
N ALA A 120 -0.68 5.21 -7.29
CA ALA A 120 -1.57 6.18 -7.92
C ALA A 120 -2.60 6.72 -6.91
N THR A 121 -3.19 5.85 -6.10
CA THR A 121 -4.18 6.23 -5.09
C THR A 121 -3.58 7.12 -4.01
N GLU A 122 -2.40 6.78 -3.47
CA GLU A 122 -1.68 7.62 -2.49
C GLU A 122 -1.36 9.00 -3.05
N HIS A 123 -1.02 9.09 -4.34
CA HIS A 123 -0.79 10.37 -4.99
C HIS A 123 -2.06 11.20 -5.13
N LEU A 124 -3.20 10.54 -5.38
CA LEU A 124 -4.51 11.16 -5.51
C LEU A 124 -5.10 11.58 -4.16
N THR A 125 -4.82 10.84 -3.09
CA THR A 125 -5.28 11.10 -1.72
C THR A 125 -4.28 11.93 -0.90
N LYS A 126 -3.27 12.52 -1.52
CA LYS A 126 -2.22 13.29 -0.81
C LYS A 126 -2.74 14.48 0.01
N TYR A 127 -3.91 15.02 -0.36
CA TYR A 127 -4.57 16.13 0.34
C TYR A 127 -5.71 15.68 1.27
N PHE A 128 -5.95 14.37 1.37
CA PHE A 128 -7.01 13.86 2.22
C PHE A 128 -6.64 14.00 3.69
N HIS A 129 -7.65 13.82 4.52
CA HIS A 129 -7.43 13.62 5.93
C HIS A 129 -6.47 12.44 6.16
N ASP A 130 -5.67 12.56 7.22
CA ASP A 130 -4.55 11.66 7.52
C ASP A 130 -4.98 10.20 7.72
N VAL A 131 -6.16 9.99 8.30
CA VAL A 131 -6.73 8.65 8.51
C VAL A 131 -7.07 7.96 7.16
N PRO A 132 -7.93 8.53 6.27
CA PRO A 132 -8.12 8.00 4.92
C PRO A 132 -6.81 7.80 4.13
N ARG A 133 -5.86 8.73 4.26
CA ARG A 133 -4.54 8.64 3.62
C ARG A 133 -3.77 7.42 4.12
N PHE A 134 -3.76 7.16 5.43
CA PHE A 134 -3.13 5.97 6.03
C PHE A 134 -3.86 4.67 5.70
N LEU A 135 -5.18 4.69 5.61
CA LEU A 135 -5.96 3.51 5.21
C LEU A 135 -5.63 3.06 3.79
N THR A 136 -5.24 3.98 2.90
CA THR A 136 -4.89 3.64 1.51
C THR A 136 -3.81 2.55 1.42
N PRO A 137 -2.57 2.73 1.92
CA PRO A 137 -1.56 1.67 1.90
C PRO A 137 -2.00 0.43 2.67
N VAL A 138 -2.70 0.56 3.80
CA VAL A 138 -3.15 -0.59 4.60
C VAL A 138 -4.08 -1.50 3.80
N GLY A 139 -5.14 -0.95 3.19
CA GLY A 139 -6.11 -1.76 2.44
C GLY A 139 -5.50 -2.42 1.20
N PHE A 140 -4.66 -1.69 0.45
CA PHE A 140 -3.94 -2.28 -0.68
C PHE A 140 -2.97 -3.38 -0.23
N ASN A 141 -2.28 -3.22 0.89
CA ASN A 141 -1.39 -4.26 1.43
C ASN A 141 -2.18 -5.50 1.85
N VAL A 142 -3.28 -5.34 2.61
CA VAL A 142 -4.15 -6.45 3.02
C VAL A 142 -4.65 -7.23 1.81
N TYR A 143 -5.15 -6.53 0.78
CA TYR A 143 -5.63 -7.18 -0.43
C TYR A 143 -4.50 -7.85 -1.22
N ARG A 144 -3.34 -7.20 -1.33
CA ARG A 144 -2.15 -7.74 -2.02
C ARG A 144 -1.65 -9.03 -1.40
N LEU A 145 -1.72 -9.20 -0.07
CA LEU A 145 -1.31 -10.44 0.58
C LEU A 145 -2.07 -11.66 0.07
N LYS A 146 -3.36 -11.52 -0.26
CA LYS A 146 -4.15 -12.60 -0.90
C LYS A 146 -3.59 -12.97 -2.27
N SER A 147 -3.27 -11.97 -3.09
CA SER A 147 -2.68 -12.18 -4.42
C SER A 147 -1.28 -12.81 -4.35
N LEU A 148 -0.45 -12.36 -3.40
CA LEU A 148 0.87 -12.93 -3.15
C LEU A 148 0.78 -14.38 -2.68
N TRP A 149 -0.18 -14.69 -1.81
CA TRP A 149 -0.42 -16.08 -1.38
C TRP A 149 -0.76 -16.97 -2.58
N HIS A 150 -1.67 -16.52 -3.44
CA HIS A 150 -2.00 -17.24 -4.66
C HIS A 150 -0.81 -17.43 -5.60
N TRP A 151 0.07 -16.43 -5.71
CA TRP A 151 1.32 -16.56 -6.46
C TRP A 151 2.25 -17.62 -5.85
N VAL A 152 2.37 -17.69 -4.53
CA VAL A 152 3.15 -18.74 -3.86
C VAL A 152 2.57 -20.13 -4.16
N GLU A 153 1.26 -20.32 -3.99
CA GLU A 153 0.59 -21.59 -4.27
C GLU A 153 0.80 -22.05 -5.72
N THR A 154 0.53 -21.16 -6.68
CA THR A 154 0.68 -21.48 -8.11
C THR A 154 2.12 -21.77 -8.49
N ALA A 155 3.10 -21.00 -7.98
CA ALA A 155 4.50 -21.28 -8.21
C ALA A 155 4.93 -22.63 -7.62
N TYR A 156 4.43 -22.99 -6.44
CA TYR A 156 4.77 -24.25 -5.78
C TYR A 156 4.26 -25.47 -6.56
N LEU A 157 3.06 -25.38 -7.13
CA LEU A 157 2.49 -26.44 -7.97
C LEU A 157 3.31 -26.73 -9.24
N LEU A 158 4.12 -25.77 -9.70
CA LEU A 158 4.94 -25.92 -10.90
C LEU A 158 6.32 -26.53 -10.65
N VAL A 159 6.77 -26.62 -9.38
CA VAL A 159 8.09 -27.16 -8.99
C VAL A 159 8.39 -28.57 -9.51
N PRO A 160 7.45 -29.53 -9.54
CA PRO A 160 7.72 -30.90 -10.01
C PRO A 160 8.27 -30.99 -11.46
N SER A 161 8.14 -29.91 -12.24
CA SER A 161 8.58 -29.83 -13.63
C SER A 161 10.09 -29.61 -13.82
N ASN A 162 10.89 -29.53 -12.74
CA ASN A 162 12.38 -29.47 -12.71
C ASN A 162 13.06 -28.36 -13.55
N HIS A 163 12.34 -27.32 -13.96
CA HIS A 163 12.92 -26.15 -14.63
C HIS A 163 13.43 -25.11 -13.61
N PRO A 164 14.64 -24.53 -13.77
CA PRO A 164 15.20 -23.56 -12.82
C PRO A 164 14.29 -22.38 -12.48
N TRP A 165 13.56 -21.87 -13.47
CA TRP A 165 12.61 -20.77 -13.29
C TRP A 165 11.51 -21.07 -12.26
N TYR A 166 11.10 -22.32 -12.05
CA TYR A 166 10.06 -22.65 -11.07
C TYR A 166 10.56 -22.40 -9.64
N TYR A 167 11.81 -22.77 -9.34
CA TYR A 167 12.44 -22.48 -8.05
C TYR A 167 12.62 -20.97 -7.83
N VAL A 168 12.98 -20.23 -8.88
CA VAL A 168 13.05 -18.76 -8.83
C VAL A 168 11.68 -18.17 -8.52
N GLY A 169 10.63 -18.64 -9.19
CA GLY A 169 9.26 -18.20 -8.98
C GLY A 169 8.79 -18.40 -7.54
N VAL A 170 8.97 -19.61 -6.98
CA VAL A 170 8.62 -19.94 -5.59
C VAL A 170 9.42 -19.11 -4.59
N THR A 171 10.72 -19.00 -4.81
CA THR A 171 11.60 -18.23 -3.90
C THR A 171 11.19 -16.77 -3.89
N LEU A 172 10.97 -16.17 -5.07
CA LEU A 172 10.64 -14.76 -5.19
C LEU A 172 9.24 -14.43 -4.66
N SER A 173 8.26 -15.29 -4.92
CA SER A 173 6.90 -15.12 -4.40
C SER A 173 6.88 -15.24 -2.87
N GLY A 174 7.62 -16.22 -2.31
CA GLY A 174 7.79 -16.37 -0.86
C GLY A 174 8.45 -15.16 -0.19
N ILE A 175 9.56 -14.66 -0.76
CA ILE A 175 10.21 -13.43 -0.27
C ILE A 175 9.25 -12.24 -0.31
N ASN A 176 8.49 -12.09 -1.41
CA ASN A 176 7.51 -11.01 -1.53
C ASN A 176 6.42 -11.11 -0.47
N LEU A 177 5.87 -12.30 -0.25
CA LEU A 177 4.85 -12.52 0.77
C LEU A 177 5.35 -12.14 2.17
N VAL A 178 6.57 -12.56 2.54
CA VAL A 178 7.17 -12.24 3.83
C VAL A 178 7.41 -10.73 3.97
N MET A 179 8.00 -10.11 2.96
CA MET A 179 8.33 -8.68 2.97
C MET A 179 7.07 -7.82 3.05
N TRP A 180 6.05 -8.12 2.27
CA TRP A 180 4.78 -7.39 2.31
C TRP A 180 4.01 -7.64 3.61
N SER A 181 4.11 -8.83 4.20
CA SER A 181 3.53 -9.13 5.52
C SER A 181 4.22 -8.29 6.60
N TYR A 182 5.56 -8.24 6.58
CA TYR A 182 6.33 -7.40 7.50
C TYR A 182 5.99 -5.91 7.32
N ASN A 183 5.87 -5.44 6.08
CA ASN A 183 5.47 -4.07 5.78
C ASN A 183 4.09 -3.74 6.38
N LEU A 184 3.10 -4.62 6.20
CA LEU A 184 1.77 -4.40 6.77
C LEU A 184 1.79 -4.43 8.29
N PHE A 185 2.20 -5.55 8.89
CA PHE A 185 2.03 -5.75 10.33
C PHE A 185 3.02 -4.95 11.15
N VAL A 186 4.29 -4.87 10.73
CA VAL A 186 5.33 -4.21 11.53
C VAL A 186 5.41 -2.72 11.20
N PHE A 187 5.53 -2.36 9.92
CA PHE A 187 5.70 -0.95 9.55
C PHE A 187 4.39 -0.17 9.62
N LEU A 188 3.35 -0.60 8.93
CA LEU A 188 2.09 0.16 8.90
C LEU A 188 1.36 0.06 10.24
N LEU A 189 1.03 -1.15 10.70
CA LEU A 189 0.15 -1.33 11.85
C LEU A 189 0.85 -1.16 13.21
N LEU A 190 2.02 -1.77 13.44
CA LEU A 190 2.67 -1.64 14.76
C LEU A 190 3.44 -0.33 14.93
N ARG A 191 4.01 0.21 13.87
CA ARG A 191 4.90 1.38 13.96
C ARG A 191 4.25 2.69 13.55
N THR A 192 3.49 2.70 12.46
CA THR A 192 2.96 3.96 11.90
C THR A 192 1.59 4.30 12.47
N LEU A 193 0.69 3.33 12.59
CA LEU A 193 -0.66 3.52 13.12
C LEU A 193 -0.70 4.19 14.50
N PRO A 194 0.14 3.85 15.49
CA PRO A 194 0.11 4.51 16.81
C PRO A 194 0.31 6.03 16.75
N ILE A 195 1.03 6.54 15.74
CA ILE A 195 1.28 7.97 15.56
C ILE A 195 -0.04 8.72 15.29
N TYR A 196 -1.00 8.06 14.64
CA TYR A 196 -2.32 8.62 14.37
C TYR A 196 -3.28 8.62 15.57
N PHE A 197 -2.88 8.00 16.68
CA PHE A 197 -3.60 8.04 17.95
C PHE A 197 -2.95 8.97 18.98
N ASP A 198 -1.75 9.48 18.69
CA ASP A 198 -1.06 10.40 19.59
C ASP A 198 -1.63 11.81 19.43
N LYS A 199 -2.32 12.28 20.48
CA LYS A 199 -2.97 13.61 20.53
C LYS A 199 -2.00 14.78 20.30
N VAL A 200 -0.70 14.57 20.51
CA VAL A 200 0.33 15.59 20.24
C VAL A 200 0.56 15.74 18.74
N TYR A 201 0.49 14.64 17.98
CA TYR A 201 0.76 14.59 16.55
C TYR A 201 -0.50 14.61 15.69
N THR A 202 -1.65 14.24 16.24
CA THR A 202 -2.97 14.31 15.58
C THR A 202 -3.96 15.07 16.47
N PRO A 203 -4.21 16.36 16.22
CA PRO A 203 -5.21 17.11 16.96
C PRO A 203 -6.59 16.50 16.71
N PRO A 204 -7.52 16.63 17.68
CA PRO A 204 -8.87 16.12 17.53
C PRO A 204 -9.53 16.71 16.28
N VAL A 205 -10.05 15.84 15.45
CA VAL A 205 -10.68 16.18 14.18
C VAL A 205 -12.16 16.40 14.44
N GLU A 206 -12.69 17.50 13.94
CA GLU A 206 -14.14 17.68 13.84
C GLU A 206 -14.68 16.69 12.82
N MET A 207 -15.19 15.56 13.32
CA MET A 207 -15.92 14.60 12.51
C MET A 207 -17.20 15.27 12.00
N ALA A 208 -17.57 15.02 10.75
CA ALA A 208 -18.79 15.60 10.16
C ALA A 208 -20.09 15.14 10.85
N TYR A 209 -19.99 14.16 11.74
CA TYR A 209 -21.09 13.63 12.54
C TYR A 209 -20.68 13.48 14.00
N THR A 210 -21.64 13.69 14.90
CA THR A 210 -21.47 13.38 16.32
C THR A 210 -21.51 11.87 16.49
N LEU A 211 -20.44 11.27 17.05
CA LEU A 211 -20.50 9.87 17.45
C LEU A 211 -21.61 9.72 18.47
N VAL A 212 -22.63 8.91 18.16
CA VAL A 212 -23.66 8.55 19.14
C VAL A 212 -22.94 7.84 20.28
N PRO A 213 -23.01 8.35 21.52
CA PRO A 213 -22.31 7.72 22.64
C PRO A 213 -22.82 6.29 22.79
N ILE A 214 -21.91 5.32 22.78
CA ILE A 214 -22.24 3.94 23.15
C ILE A 214 -22.71 4.00 24.61
N PRO A 215 -23.97 3.64 24.91
CA PRO A 215 -24.45 3.64 26.29
C PRO A 215 -23.52 2.71 27.08
N LYS A 216 -22.90 3.25 28.13
CA LYS A 216 -22.16 2.42 29.08
C LYS A 216 -23.15 1.40 29.61
N SER A 217 -23.01 0.12 29.26
CA SER A 217 -23.80 -0.90 29.92
C SER A 217 -23.46 -0.80 31.41
N HIS A 218 -24.45 -0.54 32.25
CA HIS A 218 -24.29 -0.60 33.69
C HIS A 218 -23.70 -1.98 34.03
N GLN A 219 -22.41 -2.01 34.36
CA GLN A 219 -21.80 -3.16 35.00
C GLN A 219 -22.33 -3.15 36.43
N ASN A 220 -23.32 -4.00 36.67
CA ASN A 220 -23.73 -4.42 38.01
C ASN A 220 -22.67 -5.33 38.61
#